data_AF-A0A2A2DZI4-F1
#
_entry.id   AF-A0A2A2DZI4-F1
#
_cell.length_a   1.000
_cell.length_b   1.000
_cell.length_c   1.000
_cell.angle_alpha   90.00
_cell.angle_beta   90.00
_cell.angle_gamma   90.00
#
_symmetry.space_group_name_H-M   'P 1'
#
loop_
_entity.id
_entity.type
_entity.pdbx_description
1 polymer ?
#
loop_
_entity_poly.entity_id
_entity_poly.type
_entity_poly.pdbx_seq_one_letter_code
_entity_poly.pdbx_strand_id
1 'polypeptide(L)'
;MYSPPRYFLLIALAVPLLSCAAESNGTGSGDASDYIKSRDNCDSLRGDIPEPDPADPDNLSRVISDINKYCKGTDQKLKQLKEKYSGNERIVKLLSTYEENIEADMSF
;
A
#
# COMPACT_ATOMS: atom_id res chain seq x y z
N MET A 1 -71.28 1.94 -30.05
CA MET A 1 -70.18 0.95 -30.06
C MET A 1 -69.57 0.86 -28.66
N TYR A 2 -69.14 -0.34 -28.30
CA TYR A 2 -69.10 -0.96 -26.97
C TYR A 2 -68.08 -0.40 -25.96
N SER A 3 -68.41 -0.61 -24.68
CA SER A 3 -67.73 -0.30 -23.41
C SER A 3 -66.26 -0.78 -23.29
N PRO A 4 -65.38 -0.14 -22.49
CA PRO A 4 -64.05 -0.65 -22.20
C PRO A 4 -64.07 -1.69 -21.06
N PRO A 5 -63.21 -2.73 -21.09
CA PRO A 5 -63.05 -3.59 -19.95
C PRO A 5 -61.99 -3.03 -18.99
N ARG A 6 -62.33 -3.09 -17.70
CA ARG A 6 -61.40 -3.06 -16.58
C ARG A 6 -60.68 -4.41 -16.53
N TYR A 7 -59.36 -4.44 -16.64
CA TYR A 7 -58.59 -5.56 -16.10
C TYR A 7 -57.24 -5.07 -15.55
N PHE A 8 -57.16 -5.14 -14.24
CA PHE A 8 -55.93 -5.12 -13.45
C PHE A 8 -54.98 -6.20 -13.97
N LEU A 9 -53.73 -5.84 -14.24
CA LEU A 9 -52.63 -6.80 -14.34
C LEU A 9 -51.47 -6.26 -13.52
N LEU A 10 -51.45 -6.65 -12.25
CA LEU A 10 -50.35 -6.49 -11.31
C LEU A 10 -49.22 -7.42 -11.75
N ILE A 11 -48.17 -6.85 -12.36
CA ILE A 11 -46.93 -7.60 -12.60
C ILE A 11 -46.10 -7.50 -11.33
N ALA A 12 -46.14 -8.56 -10.52
CA ALA A 12 -45.23 -8.76 -9.40
C ALA A 12 -43.81 -9.00 -9.95
N LEU A 13 -43.01 -7.94 -10.01
CA LEU A 13 -41.57 -8.04 -10.26
C LEU A 13 -40.89 -8.58 -9.00
N ALA A 14 -40.78 -9.90 -8.90
CA ALA A 14 -39.85 -10.56 -8.00
C ALA A 14 -38.43 -10.28 -8.53
N VAL A 15 -37.82 -9.18 -8.08
CA VAL A 15 -36.41 -8.88 -8.34
C VAL A 15 -35.60 -9.85 -7.48
N PRO A 16 -34.83 -10.79 -8.05
CA PRO A 16 -33.89 -11.55 -7.26
C PRO A 16 -32.86 -10.55 -6.75
N LEU A 17 -32.77 -10.41 -5.42
CA LEU A 17 -31.67 -9.74 -4.75
C LEU A 17 -30.41 -10.52 -5.14
N LEU A 18 -29.77 -10.10 -6.23
CA LEU A 18 -28.42 -10.48 -6.54
C LEU A 18 -27.57 -9.85 -5.44
N SER A 19 -27.41 -10.58 -4.34
CA SER A 19 -26.46 -10.26 -3.28
C SER A 19 -25.10 -10.15 -3.95
N CYS A 20 -24.70 -8.91 -4.23
CA CYS A 20 -23.32 -8.60 -4.51
C CYS A 20 -22.60 -8.93 -3.20
N ALA A 21 -21.99 -10.12 -3.13
CA ALA A 21 -20.96 -10.38 -2.16
C ALA A 21 -19.85 -9.38 -2.47
N ALA A 22 -19.87 -8.24 -1.79
CA ALA A 22 -18.72 -7.37 -1.71
C ALA A 22 -17.64 -8.19 -0.98
N GLU A 23 -16.80 -8.89 -1.74
CA GLU A 23 -15.55 -9.40 -1.21
C GLU A 23 -14.77 -8.19 -0.72
N SER A 24 -14.80 -7.95 0.59
CA SER A 24 -13.86 -7.05 1.21
C SER A 24 -12.48 -7.69 1.04
N ASN A 25 -11.79 -7.36 -0.05
CA ASN A 25 -10.35 -7.55 -0.19
C ASN A 25 -9.56 -6.61 0.76
N GLY A 26 -10.07 -6.44 1.99
CA GLY A 26 -9.66 -5.43 2.96
C GLY A 26 -8.32 -5.70 3.65
N THR A 27 -7.62 -6.77 3.29
CA THR A 27 -6.27 -7.10 3.78
C THR A 27 -5.23 -7.11 2.65
N GLY A 28 -5.64 -6.72 1.43
CA GLY A 28 -4.87 -6.88 0.19
C GLY A 28 -4.24 -5.60 -0.38
N SER A 29 -4.20 -4.48 0.35
CA SER A 29 -3.48 -3.27 -0.13
C SER A 29 -2.93 -2.35 0.97
N GLY A 30 -3.42 -2.49 2.21
CA GLY A 30 -3.00 -1.65 3.33
C GLY A 30 -1.51 -1.81 3.62
N ASP A 31 -1.01 -3.05 3.69
CA ASP A 31 0.39 -3.32 3.99
C ASP A 31 1.37 -2.89 2.89
N ALA A 32 0.98 -2.94 1.61
CA ALA A 32 1.75 -2.38 0.51
C ALA A 32 1.81 -0.84 0.61
N SER A 33 0.69 -0.20 0.98
CA SER A 33 0.63 1.26 1.16
C SER A 33 1.44 1.72 2.38
N ASP A 34 1.41 0.97 3.47
CA ASP A 34 2.19 1.27 4.68
C ASP A 34 3.69 1.03 4.44
N TYR A 35 4.03 -0.01 3.67
CA TYR A 35 5.40 -0.22 3.20
C TYR A 35 5.90 0.96 2.38
N ILE A 36 5.13 1.42 1.38
CA ILE A 36 5.48 2.57 0.53
C ILE A 36 5.79 3.80 1.40
N LYS A 37 4.90 4.16 2.33
CA LYS A 37 5.12 5.30 3.23
C LYS A 37 6.40 5.18 4.05
N SER A 38 6.66 4.00 4.61
CA SER A 38 7.88 3.78 5.40
C SER A 38 9.14 3.82 4.53
N ARG A 39 9.08 3.20 3.34
CA ARG A 39 10.21 3.10 2.41
C ARG A 39 10.55 4.45 1.79
N ASP A 40 9.56 5.27 1.47
CA ASP A 40 9.76 6.64 0.96
C ASP A 40 10.47 7.52 2.01
N ASN A 41 10.11 7.40 3.29
CA ASN A 41 10.83 8.10 4.37
C ASN A 41 12.29 7.64 4.47
N CYS A 42 12.53 6.33 4.38
CA CYS A 42 13.88 5.78 4.34
C CYS A 42 14.69 6.36 3.16
N ASP A 43 14.13 6.32 1.94
CA ASP A 43 14.79 6.82 0.74
C ASP A 43 15.07 8.32 0.79
N SER A 44 14.14 9.11 1.35
CA SER A 44 14.33 10.55 1.55
C SER A 44 15.47 10.83 2.53
N LEU A 45 15.53 10.14 3.67
CA LEU A 45 16.53 10.39 4.71
C LEU A 45 17.93 9.96 4.28
N ARG A 46 18.06 8.80 3.62
CA ARG A 46 19.38 8.31 3.15
C ARG A 46 19.93 9.13 1.97
N GLY A 47 19.08 9.85 1.26
CA GLY A 47 19.48 10.74 0.16
C GLY A 47 19.96 12.11 0.61
N ASP A 48 19.69 12.51 1.86
CA ASP A 48 19.96 13.85 2.40
C ASP A 48 20.59 13.77 3.80
N ILE A 49 21.74 13.09 3.88
CA ILE A 49 22.49 12.96 5.14
C ILE A 49 23.21 14.29 5.42
N PRO A 50 22.99 14.93 6.57
CA PRO A 50 23.62 16.20 6.88
C PRO A 50 25.12 16.05 7.15
N GLU A 51 25.88 17.09 6.82
CA GLU A 51 27.26 17.23 7.30
C GLU A 51 27.29 17.47 8.82
N PRO A 52 28.36 17.07 9.53
CA PRO A 52 28.52 17.37 10.95
C PRO A 52 28.49 18.88 11.22
N ASP A 53 27.59 19.31 12.11
CA ASP A 53 27.45 20.71 12.53
C ASP A 53 27.97 20.90 13.98
N PRO A 54 29.03 21.70 14.22
CA PRO A 54 29.50 22.00 15.56
C PRO A 54 28.47 22.71 16.46
N ALA A 55 27.50 23.42 15.88
CA ALA A 55 26.43 24.07 16.62
C ALA A 55 25.32 23.08 17.04
N ASP A 56 25.26 21.92 16.39
CA ASP A 56 24.31 20.84 16.67
C ASP A 56 24.99 19.47 16.48
N PRO A 57 25.87 19.08 17.42
CA PRO A 57 26.71 17.88 17.28
C PRO A 57 25.90 16.58 17.23
N ASP A 58 24.64 16.62 17.67
CA ASP A 58 23.73 15.48 17.71
C ASP A 58 22.86 15.36 16.45
N ASN A 59 22.94 16.30 15.50
CA ASN A 59 22.12 16.26 14.28
C ASN A 59 22.33 14.97 13.49
N LEU A 60 23.59 14.65 13.19
CA LEU A 60 23.94 13.47 12.42
C LEU A 60 23.48 12.17 13.11
N SER A 61 23.63 12.07 14.44
CA SER A 61 23.21 10.88 15.18
C SER A 61 21.68 10.70 15.19
N ARG A 62 20.91 11.79 15.26
CA ARG A 62 19.45 11.76 15.13
C ARG A 62 19.01 11.31 13.73
N VAL A 63 19.62 11.85 12.68
CA VAL A 63 19.32 11.44 11.30
C VAL A 63 19.65 9.96 11.09
N ILE A 64 20.81 9.48 11.55
CA ILE A 64 21.15 8.05 11.50
C ILE A 64 20.10 7.21 12.25
N SER A 65 19.66 7.64 13.43
CA SER A 65 18.62 6.91 14.17
C SER A 65 17.29 6.85 13.41
N ASP A 66 16.91 7.92 12.72
CA ASP A 66 15.69 7.95 11.92
C ASP A 66 15.82 7.08 10.67
N ILE A 67 16.98 7.08 10.00
CA ILE A 67 17.30 6.15 8.91
C ILE A 67 17.11 4.71 9.41
N ASN A 68 17.71 4.35 10.54
CA ASN A 68 17.60 2.99 11.11
C ASN A 68 16.14 2.62 11.41
N LYS A 69 15.34 3.58 11.89
CA LYS A 69 13.92 3.37 12.21
C LYS A 69 13.09 3.06 10.97
N TYR A 70 13.35 3.74 9.84
CA TYR A 70 12.52 3.59 8.63
C TYR A 70 13.06 2.55 7.64
N CYS A 71 14.37 2.32 7.62
CA CYS A 71 15.03 1.48 6.60
C CYS A 71 15.22 0.03 7.04
N LYS A 72 15.39 -0.23 8.34
CA LYS A 72 15.70 -1.57 8.83
C LYS A 72 14.54 -2.54 8.63
N GLY A 73 14.83 -3.70 8.06
CA GLY A 73 13.87 -4.75 7.70
C GLY A 73 13.03 -4.47 6.45
N THR A 74 13.26 -3.35 5.75
CA THR A 74 12.51 -3.01 4.53
C THR A 74 12.87 -3.88 3.34
N ASP A 75 14.10 -4.38 3.22
CA ASP A 75 14.51 -5.28 2.14
C ASP A 75 13.76 -6.61 2.26
N GLN A 76 13.75 -7.19 3.47
CA GLN A 76 12.99 -8.40 3.75
C GLN A 76 11.48 -8.17 3.52
N LYS A 77 10.96 -7.02 3.94
CA LYS A 77 9.53 -6.70 3.78
C LYS A 77 9.15 -6.56 2.31
N LEU A 78 10.01 -5.95 1.49
CA LEU A 78 9.80 -5.82 0.04
C LEU A 78 9.66 -7.19 -0.61
N LYS A 79 10.59 -8.10 -0.31
CA LYS A 79 10.55 -9.48 -0.79
C LYS A 79 9.23 -10.16 -0.41
N GLN A 80 8.84 -10.09 0.86
CA GLN A 80 7.59 -10.68 1.36
C GLN A 80 6.35 -10.09 0.65
N LEU A 81 6.33 -8.79 0.38
CA LEU A 81 5.21 -8.16 -0.31
C LEU A 81 5.14 -8.55 -1.79
N LYS A 82 6.28 -8.64 -2.48
CA LYS A 82 6.33 -9.12 -3.87
C LYS A 82 5.84 -10.57 -3.98
N GLU A 83 6.19 -11.42 -3.02
CA GLU A 83 5.68 -12.79 -2.93
C GLU A 83 4.17 -12.82 -2.65
N LYS A 84 3.72 -12.09 -1.63
CA LYS A 84 2.29 -12.00 -1.24
C LYS A 84 1.41 -11.50 -2.39
N TYR A 85 1.89 -10.53 -3.16
CA TYR A 85 1.15 -9.91 -4.27
C TYR A 85 1.49 -10.47 -5.65
N SER A 86 2.17 -11.62 -5.74
CA SER A 86 2.62 -12.21 -7.00
C SER A 86 1.55 -12.37 -8.09
N GLY A 87 0.28 -12.56 -7.71
CA GLY A 87 -0.87 -12.60 -8.64
C GLY A 87 -1.45 -11.22 -9.04
N ASN A 88 -0.93 -10.12 -8.50
CA ASN A 88 -1.37 -8.76 -8.76
C ASN A 88 -0.23 -7.95 -9.41
N GLU A 89 -0.18 -8.00 -10.75
CA GLU A 89 0.87 -7.35 -11.54
C GLU A 89 1.00 -5.85 -11.26
N ARG A 90 -0.12 -5.16 -10.95
CA ARG A 90 -0.09 -3.73 -10.65
C ARG A 90 0.69 -3.43 -9.38
N ILE A 91 0.46 -4.20 -8.31
CA ILE A 91 1.17 -4.03 -7.04
C ILE A 91 2.61 -4.49 -7.18
N VAL A 92 2.88 -5.61 -7.85
CA VAL A 92 4.25 -6.10 -8.06
C VAL A 92 5.08 -5.10 -8.86
N LYS A 93 4.52 -4.51 -9.92
CA LYS A 93 5.19 -3.47 -10.71
C LYS A 93 5.51 -2.24 -9.87
N LEU A 94 4.58 -1.80 -9.02
CA LEU A 94 4.80 -0.71 -8.07
C LEU A 94 5.90 -1.05 -7.07
N LEU A 95 5.86 -2.21 -6.43
CA LEU A 95 6.88 -2.63 -5.47
C LEU A 95 8.26 -2.78 -6.12
N SER A 96 8.31 -3.18 -7.39
CA SER A 96 9.56 -3.35 -8.14
C SER A 96 10.24 -2.04 -8.55
N THR A 97 9.65 -0.87 -8.24
CA THR A 97 10.36 0.42 -8.39
C THR A 97 11.30 0.70 -7.23
N TYR A 98 11.16 -0.01 -6.11
CA TYR A 98 12.05 0.12 -4.97
C TYR A 98 13.29 -0.75 -5.12
N GLU A 99 14.40 -0.25 -4.60
CA GLU A 99 15.67 -0.95 -4.52
C GLU A 99 15.61 -2.09 -3.49
N GLU A 100 16.20 -3.25 -3.84
CA GLU A 100 16.02 -4.51 -3.11
C GLU A 100 17.00 -4.76 -1.95
N ASN A 101 18.15 -4.05 -1.90
CA ASN A 101 19.23 -4.36 -0.96
C ASN A 101 19.83 -3.09 -0.33
N ILE A 102 19.01 -2.16 0.11
CA ILE A 102 19.53 -0.90 0.68
C ILE A 102 20.13 -1.05 2.07
N GLU A 103 19.78 -2.09 2.81
CA GLU A 103 20.27 -2.27 4.18
C GLU A 103 21.72 -2.76 4.17
N ALA A 104 22.15 -3.44 3.10
CA ALA A 104 23.54 -3.86 2.92
C ALA A 104 24.49 -2.65 2.77
N ASP A 105 24.03 -1.60 2.07
CA ASP A 105 24.81 -0.40 1.82
C ASP A 105 24.90 0.52 3.05
N MET A 106 23.94 0.42 3.97
CA MET A 106 23.84 1.32 5.13
C MET A 106 24.46 0.81 6.43
N SER A 107 25.02 -0.41 6.46
CA SER A 107 25.82 -0.99 7.56
C SER A 107 25.44 -0.46 8.97
N PHE A 108 24.27 -0.89 9.45
CA PHE A 108 23.71 -0.50 10.75
C PHE A 108 24.44 -1.10 11.96
#